data_AF-A0A0M4T803-F1
#
_entry.id   AF-A0A0M4T803-F1
#
_cell.length_a   1.000
_cell.length_b   1.000
_cell.length_c   1.000
_cell.angle_alpha   90.00
_cell.angle_beta   90.00
_cell.angle_gamma   90.00
#
_symmetry.space_group_name_H-M   'P 1'
#
loop_
_entity.id
_entity.type
_entity.pdbx_description
1 polymer ?
#
loop_
_entity_poly.entity_id
_entity_poly.type
_entity_poly.pdbx_seq_one_letter_code
_entity_poly.pdbx_strand_id
1 'polypeptide(L)'
;MTPEEIQALVNAQIEGLRAEIAQQITTANQGLAASLTKEFKKHAAPAPAVQDEPEKESLTLKSLKQQLSDMQAAFAAKEKEATDALKRSGIAEAVAQAKALAPGTLQKLFLTEYGDALKQENGMWYVDSPATGVKPLNAVLSDFLKSDDGRLFVPPSGVNGAGSTEAKPSPATTTENKVEDLLFQAFSNI
;
A
#
# COMPACT_ATOMS: atom_id res chain seq x y z
N MET A 1 -18.16 -17.95 -33.87
CA MET A 1 -18.12 -18.41 -32.47
C MET A 1 -19.35 -17.89 -31.77
N THR A 2 -20.23 -18.79 -31.35
CA THR A 2 -21.41 -18.41 -30.57
C THR A 2 -21.01 -18.21 -29.10
N PRO A 3 -21.78 -17.42 -28.32
CA PRO A 3 -21.51 -17.24 -26.89
C PRO A 3 -21.44 -18.55 -26.10
N GLU A 4 -22.17 -19.59 -26.54
CA GLU A 4 -22.19 -20.92 -25.94
C GLU A 4 -20.87 -21.69 -26.18
N GLU A 5 -20.28 -21.57 -27.37
CA GLU A 5 -18.98 -22.17 -27.68
C GLU A 5 -17.84 -21.55 -26.85
N ILE A 6 -17.93 -20.25 -26.56
CA ILE A 6 -16.97 -19.53 -25.72
C ILE A 6 -17.11 -19.97 -24.25
N GLN A 7 -18.33 -20.12 -23.74
CA GLN A 7 -18.56 -20.65 -22.38
C GLN A 7 -18.07 -22.10 -22.24
N ALA A 8 -18.33 -22.95 -23.24
CA ALA A 8 -17.85 -24.33 -23.23
C ALA A 8 -16.31 -24.39 -23.22
N LEU A 9 -15.65 -23.54 -24.00
CA LEU A 9 -14.18 -23.47 -24.05
C LEU A 9 -13.58 -22.99 -22.72
N VAL A 10 -14.18 -21.96 -22.11
CA VAL A 10 -13.74 -21.43 -20.80
C VAL A 10 -13.95 -22.48 -19.70
N ASN A 11 -15.09 -23.18 -19.71
CA ASN A 11 -15.35 -24.25 -18.73
C ASN A 11 -14.37 -25.41 -18.89
N ALA A 12 -14.06 -25.83 -20.12
CA ALA A 12 -13.07 -26.87 -20.38
C ALA A 12 -11.66 -26.48 -19.91
N GLN A 13 -11.26 -25.21 -20.08
CA GLN A 13 -9.99 -24.70 -19.57
C GLN A 13 -9.94 -24.66 -18.03
N ILE A 14 -11.03 -24.25 -17.39
CA ILE A 14 -11.13 -24.21 -15.92
C ILE A 14 -11.10 -25.63 -15.34
N GLU A 15 -11.77 -26.59 -15.96
CA GLU A 15 -11.72 -28.00 -15.54
C GLU A 15 -10.32 -28.59 -15.71
N GLY A 16 -9.63 -28.29 -16.81
CA GLY A 16 -8.23 -28.69 -17.02
C GLY A 16 -7.30 -28.15 -15.93
N LEU A 17 -7.39 -26.86 -15.62
CA LEU A 17 -6.60 -26.23 -14.55
C LEU A 17 -6.91 -26.83 -13.17
N ARG A 18 -8.18 -27.12 -12.88
CA ARG A 18 -8.57 -27.76 -11.61
C ARG A 18 -8.00 -29.17 -11.49
N ALA A 19 -8.04 -29.95 -12.57
CA ALA A 19 -7.48 -31.30 -12.59
C ALA A 19 -5.95 -31.27 -12.37
N GLU A 20 -5.26 -30.34 -13.01
CA GLU A 20 -3.81 -30.17 -12.86
C GLU A 20 -3.43 -29.76 -11.43
N ILE A 21 -4.15 -28.80 -10.83
CA ILE A 21 -3.94 -28.39 -9.44
C ILE A 21 -4.19 -29.56 -8.48
N ALA A 22 -5.28 -30.31 -8.66
CA ALA A 22 -5.59 -31.47 -7.82
C ALA A 22 -4.51 -32.57 -7.91
N GLN A 23 -3.97 -32.78 -9.11
CA GLN A 23 -2.88 -33.73 -9.35
C GLN A 23 -1.57 -33.27 -8.70
N GLN A 24 -1.23 -31.98 -8.79
CA GLN A 24 -0.06 -31.41 -8.11
C GLN A 24 -0.17 -31.52 -6.60
N ILE A 25 -1.34 -31.21 -6.01
CA ILE A 25 -1.58 -31.34 -4.57
C ILE A 25 -1.44 -32.80 -4.13
N THR A 26 -1.99 -33.74 -4.90
CA THR A 26 -1.91 -35.17 -4.58
C THR A 26 -0.45 -35.66 -4.66
N THR A 27 0.29 -35.24 -5.68
CA THR A 27 1.72 -35.59 -5.85
C THR A 27 2.56 -35.00 -4.72
N ALA A 28 2.33 -33.75 -4.35
CA ALA A 28 3.02 -33.09 -3.23
C ALA A 28 2.72 -33.77 -1.89
N ASN A 29 1.45 -34.13 -1.64
CA ASN A 29 1.04 -34.83 -0.42
C ASN A 29 1.64 -36.24 -0.32
N GLN A 30 1.70 -36.98 -1.44
CA GLN A 30 2.36 -38.28 -1.50
C GLN A 30 3.87 -38.17 -1.28
N GLY A 31 4.52 -37.15 -1.86
CA GLY A 31 5.94 -36.86 -1.64
C GLY A 31 6.25 -36.54 -0.17
N LEU A 32 5.41 -35.73 0.46
CA LEU A 32 5.54 -35.36 1.87
C LEU A 32 5.28 -36.55 2.81
N ALA A 33 4.27 -37.36 2.54
CA ALA A 33 4.00 -38.57 3.32
C ALA A 33 5.15 -39.59 3.20
N ALA A 34 5.73 -39.74 2.00
CA ALA A 34 6.89 -40.61 1.78
C ALA A 34 8.13 -40.10 2.51
N SER A 35 8.39 -38.78 2.50
CA SER A 35 9.53 -38.20 3.23
C SER A 35 9.36 -38.34 4.74
N LEU A 36 8.16 -38.07 5.27
CA LEU A 36 7.87 -38.23 6.69
C LEU A 36 7.96 -39.69 7.13
N THR A 37 7.44 -40.63 6.35
CA THR A 37 7.53 -42.08 6.65
C THR A 37 8.98 -42.55 6.67
N LYS A 38 9.82 -42.03 5.77
CA LYS A 38 11.24 -42.37 5.71
C LYS A 38 12.01 -41.84 6.92
N GLU A 39 11.75 -40.59 7.32
CA GLU A 39 12.34 -40.00 8.53
C GLU A 39 11.85 -40.72 9.80
N PHE A 40 10.55 -41.04 9.89
CA PHE A 40 10.02 -41.76 11.05
C PHE A 40 10.60 -43.17 11.17
N LYS A 41 10.76 -43.91 10.06
CA LYS A 41 11.43 -45.22 10.07
C LYS A 41 12.91 -45.13 10.43
N LYS A 42 13.59 -44.06 10.02
CA LYS A 42 15.00 -43.80 10.40
C LYS A 42 15.15 -43.53 11.89
N HIS A 43 14.17 -42.87 12.51
CA HIS A 43 14.15 -42.59 13.95
C HIS A 43 13.52 -43.71 14.81
N ALA A 44 12.72 -44.60 14.23
CA ALA A 44 12.07 -45.72 14.92
C ALA A 44 12.86 -47.05 14.85
N ALA A 45 13.98 -47.11 14.12
CA ALA A 45 14.87 -48.26 14.15
C ALA A 45 15.64 -48.28 15.49
N PRO A 46 15.72 -49.42 16.21
CA PRO A 46 16.45 -49.49 17.46
C PRO A 46 17.95 -49.29 17.19
N ALA A 47 18.55 -48.38 17.96
CA ALA A 47 19.96 -47.99 17.83
C ALA A 47 20.91 -49.20 17.98
N PRO A 48 21.88 -49.40 17.08
CA PRO A 48 23.12 -50.08 17.44
C PRO A 48 23.91 -49.13 18.36
N ALA A 49 24.54 -49.72 19.38
CA ALA A 49 25.26 -49.02 20.44
C ALA A 49 26.35 -48.07 19.92
N VAL A 50 26.31 -46.84 20.48
CA VAL A 50 27.40 -45.88 20.74
C VAL A 50 28.56 -45.85 19.75
N GLN A 51 28.58 -44.81 18.91
CA GLN A 51 29.81 -44.10 18.55
C GLN A 51 29.54 -42.60 18.64
N ASP A 52 30.37 -41.90 19.41
CA ASP A 52 30.54 -40.45 19.36
C ASP A 52 30.77 -40.01 17.89
N GLU A 53 29.74 -39.45 17.26
CA GLU A 53 29.92 -38.57 16.10
C GLU A 53 29.60 -37.15 16.58
N PRO A 54 30.46 -36.16 16.29
CA PRO A 54 30.18 -34.77 16.62
C PRO A 54 28.88 -34.40 15.94
N GLU A 55 28.03 -33.65 16.64
CA GLU A 55 26.79 -33.06 16.13
C GLU A 55 27.06 -32.34 14.81
N LYS A 56 27.00 -33.06 13.69
CA LYS A 56 26.84 -32.49 12.37
C LYS A 56 25.40 -32.01 12.35
N GLU A 57 25.17 -30.83 12.94
CA GLU A 57 24.04 -29.98 12.61
C GLU A 57 23.97 -29.97 11.08
N SER A 58 23.09 -30.81 10.53
CA SER A 58 23.02 -31.03 9.09
C SER A 58 22.90 -29.65 8.42
N LEU A 59 23.66 -29.41 7.36
CA LEU A 59 23.62 -28.14 6.61
C LEU A 59 22.17 -27.71 6.30
N THR A 60 21.27 -28.67 6.17
CA THR A 60 19.81 -28.51 6.08
C THR A 60 19.17 -27.81 7.29
N LEU A 61 19.50 -28.16 8.54
CA LEU A 61 18.97 -27.47 9.72
C LEU A 61 19.52 -26.04 9.87
N LYS A 62 20.80 -25.82 9.54
CA LYS A 62 21.37 -24.46 9.47
C LYS A 62 20.72 -23.63 8.37
N SER A 63 20.52 -24.23 7.19
CA SER A 63 19.79 -23.62 6.08
C SER A 63 18.34 -23.29 6.44
N LEU A 64 17.64 -24.17 7.15
CA LEU A 64 16.27 -23.94 7.61
C LEU A 64 16.19 -22.82 8.66
N LYS A 65 17.12 -22.78 9.62
CA LYS A 65 17.25 -21.67 10.58
C LYS A 65 17.55 -20.34 9.86
N GLN A 66 18.44 -20.37 8.87
CA GLN A 66 18.76 -19.18 8.06
C GLN A 66 17.55 -18.73 7.25
N GLN A 67 16.83 -19.63 6.59
CA GLN A 67 15.62 -19.30 5.84
C GLN A 67 14.52 -18.72 6.74
N LEU A 68 14.35 -19.25 7.95
CA LEU A 68 13.41 -18.68 8.92
C LEU A 68 13.83 -17.26 9.36
N SER A 69 15.12 -17.05 9.60
CA SER A 69 15.67 -15.73 9.93
C SER A 69 15.50 -14.74 8.78
N ASP A 70 15.80 -15.15 7.54
CA ASP A 70 15.67 -14.32 6.34
C ASP A 70 14.20 -14.01 6.05
N MET A 71 13.30 -14.99 6.24
CA MET A 71 11.86 -14.76 6.13
C MET A 71 11.36 -13.79 7.21
N GLN A 72 11.79 -13.94 8.46
CA GLN A 72 11.43 -13.00 9.53
C GLN A 72 11.92 -11.59 9.23
N ALA A 73 13.15 -11.44 8.74
CA ALA A 73 13.68 -10.15 8.31
C ALA A 73 12.89 -9.55 7.15
N ALA A 74 12.51 -10.37 6.17
CA ALA A 74 11.68 -9.94 5.04
C ALA A 74 10.27 -9.53 5.48
N PHE A 75 9.67 -10.23 6.45
CA PHE A 75 8.39 -9.85 7.04
C PHE A 75 8.48 -8.52 7.77
N ALA A 76 9.48 -8.32 8.62
CA ALA A 76 9.67 -7.06 9.32
C ALA A 76 9.90 -5.88 8.36
N ALA A 77 10.65 -6.10 7.27
CA ALA A 77 10.85 -5.09 6.23
C ALA A 77 9.54 -4.74 5.50
N LYS A 78 8.74 -5.76 5.11
CA LYS A 78 7.45 -5.55 4.47
C LYS A 78 6.43 -4.90 5.40
N GLU A 79 6.42 -5.26 6.67
CA GLU A 79 5.53 -4.67 7.66
C GLU A 79 5.87 -3.19 7.85
N LYS A 80 7.15 -2.85 7.96
CA LYS A 80 7.60 -1.45 7.99
C LYS A 80 7.16 -0.69 6.74
N GLU A 81 7.39 -1.24 5.55
CA GLU A 81 6.97 -0.62 4.30
C GLU A 81 5.45 -0.43 4.21
N ALA A 82 4.67 -1.43 4.63
CA ALA A 82 3.22 -1.36 4.68
C ALA A 82 2.74 -0.28 5.67
N THR A 83 3.35 -0.20 6.85
CA THR A 83 3.02 0.85 7.82
C THR A 83 3.36 2.24 7.30
N ASP A 84 4.51 2.41 6.66
CA ASP A 84 4.92 3.69 6.08
C ASP A 84 4.00 4.10 4.92
N ALA A 85 3.59 3.14 4.08
CA ALA A 85 2.63 3.37 3.01
C ALA A 85 1.25 3.77 3.56
N LEU A 86 0.79 3.09 4.62
CA LEU A 86 -0.48 3.40 5.29
C LEU A 86 -0.47 4.82 5.87
N LYS A 87 0.62 5.19 6.57
CA LYS A 87 0.84 6.54 7.11
C LYS A 87 0.78 7.60 6.00
N ARG A 88 1.48 7.35 4.89
CA ARG A 88 1.48 8.26 3.73
C ARG A 88 0.09 8.44 3.14
N SER A 89 -0.69 7.35 3.01
CA SER A 89 -2.07 7.40 2.51
C SER A 89 -2.97 8.23 3.42
N GLY A 90 -2.93 7.97 4.74
CA GLY A 90 -3.75 8.70 5.70
C GLY A 90 -3.49 10.22 5.70
N ILE A 91 -2.22 10.62 5.60
CA ILE A 91 -1.86 12.04 5.50
C ILE A 91 -2.26 12.61 4.15
N ALA A 92 -2.10 11.86 3.04
CA ALA A 92 -2.52 12.32 1.71
C ALA A 92 -4.03 12.63 1.67
N GLU A 93 -4.85 11.77 2.28
CA GLU A 93 -6.30 11.97 2.39
C GLU A 93 -6.64 13.23 3.20
N ALA A 94 -6.00 13.42 4.37
CA ALA A 94 -6.20 14.60 5.20
C ALA A 94 -5.77 15.89 4.48
N VAL A 95 -4.63 15.87 3.79
CA VAL A 95 -4.11 17.00 3.00
C VAL A 95 -5.02 17.32 1.81
N ALA A 96 -5.57 16.31 1.12
CA ALA A 96 -6.51 16.51 0.03
C ALA A 96 -7.79 17.21 0.50
N GLN A 97 -8.29 16.86 1.70
CA GLN A 97 -9.45 17.53 2.31
C GLN A 97 -9.16 18.99 2.68
N ALA A 98 -7.91 19.31 3.03
CA ALA A 98 -7.50 20.66 3.41
C ALA A 98 -7.37 21.66 2.24
N LYS A 99 -7.48 21.20 0.98
CA LYS A 99 -7.38 22.05 -0.24
C LYS A 99 -6.11 22.91 -0.28
N ALA A 100 -4.98 22.35 0.13
CA ALA A 100 -3.70 23.05 0.11
C ALA A 100 -3.21 23.33 -1.32
N LEU A 101 -2.49 24.45 -1.52
CA LEU A 101 -1.91 24.86 -2.81
C LEU A 101 -0.86 23.86 -3.34
N ALA A 102 -0.06 23.28 -2.44
CA ALA A 102 0.98 22.32 -2.77
C ALA A 102 0.87 21.06 -1.89
N PRO A 103 -0.11 20.17 -2.17
CA PRO A 103 -0.43 19.04 -1.30
C PRO A 103 0.75 18.06 -1.15
N GLY A 104 1.52 17.82 -2.22
CA GLY A 104 2.68 16.93 -2.16
C GLY A 104 3.83 17.45 -1.30
N THR A 105 4.04 18.77 -1.26
CA THR A 105 5.06 19.41 -0.41
C THR A 105 4.60 19.47 1.04
N LEU A 106 3.33 19.84 1.27
CA LEU A 106 2.72 19.83 2.59
C LEU A 106 2.74 18.43 3.22
N GLN A 107 2.40 17.39 2.45
CA GLN A 107 2.45 16.01 2.91
C GLN A 107 3.86 15.62 3.37
N LYS A 108 4.90 15.98 2.61
CA LYS A 108 6.29 15.67 2.97
C LYS A 108 6.72 16.41 4.23
N LEU A 109 6.43 17.71 4.33
CA LEU A 109 6.76 18.52 5.49
C LEU A 109 6.06 17.98 6.75
N PHE A 110 4.78 17.67 6.63
CA PHE A 110 3.97 17.13 7.71
C PHE A 110 4.44 15.72 8.15
N LEU A 111 4.86 14.88 7.20
CA LEU A 111 5.52 13.60 7.49
C LEU A 111 6.84 13.78 8.24
N THR A 112 7.63 14.79 7.88
CA THR A 112 8.91 15.07 8.56
C THR A 112 8.70 15.57 9.98
N GLU A 113 7.69 16.41 10.24
CA GLU A 113 7.44 16.93 11.59
C GLU A 113 6.66 15.98 12.49
N TYR A 114 5.67 15.26 11.96
CA TYR A 114 4.71 14.49 12.75
C TYR A 114 4.67 12.99 12.41
N GLY A 115 5.45 12.51 11.43
CA GLY A 115 5.38 11.12 10.95
C GLY A 115 5.75 10.06 11.99
N ASP A 116 6.66 10.40 12.91
CA ASP A 116 7.08 9.53 14.01
C ASP A 116 6.05 9.50 15.14
N ALA A 117 5.29 10.57 15.31
CA ALA A 117 4.22 10.72 16.28
C ALA A 117 2.86 10.19 15.77
N LEU A 118 2.78 9.75 14.52
CA LEU A 118 1.54 9.31 13.88
C LEU A 118 1.14 7.90 14.34
N LYS A 119 -0.02 7.79 14.97
CA LYS A 119 -0.62 6.52 15.42
C LYS A 119 -2.02 6.36 14.82
N GLN A 120 -2.40 5.12 14.55
CA GLN A 120 -3.75 4.79 14.09
C GLN A 120 -4.47 4.02 15.20
N GLU A 121 -5.62 4.53 15.64
CA GLU A 121 -6.50 3.84 16.59
C GLU A 121 -7.93 3.84 16.03
N ASN A 122 -8.58 2.67 16.03
CA ASN A 122 -9.97 2.53 15.57
C ASN A 122 -10.24 3.10 14.16
N GLY A 123 -9.25 3.02 13.26
CA GLY A 123 -9.35 3.54 11.89
C GLY A 123 -9.17 5.06 11.76
N MET A 124 -8.94 5.77 12.87
CA MET A 124 -8.65 7.21 12.87
C MET A 124 -7.17 7.47 13.14
N TRP A 125 -6.61 8.46 12.45
CA TRP A 125 -5.23 8.89 12.63
C TRP A 125 -5.11 9.96 13.71
N TYR A 126 -4.16 9.77 14.60
CA TYR A 126 -3.82 10.66 15.70
C TYR A 126 -2.34 11.01 15.66
N VAL A 127 -2.02 12.22 16.08
CA VAL A 127 -0.65 12.65 16.34
C VAL A 127 -0.49 12.66 17.86
N ASP A 128 0.40 11.83 18.37
CA ASP A 128 0.79 11.79 19.78
C ASP A 128 2.21 12.36 19.91
N SER A 129 2.27 13.67 20.12
CA SER A 129 3.53 14.40 20.31
C SER A 129 3.51 15.10 21.67
N PRO A 130 4.64 15.12 22.40
CA PRO A 130 4.75 15.86 23.66
C PRO A 130 4.46 17.36 23.49
N ALA A 131 4.61 17.91 22.28
CA ALA A 131 4.33 19.33 22.00
C ALA A 131 2.83 19.63 21.77
N THR A 132 2.07 18.68 21.23
CA THR A 132 0.66 18.90 20.83
C THR A 132 -0.35 18.10 21.66
N GLY A 133 0.12 17.15 22.47
CA GLY A 133 -0.70 16.10 23.07
C GLY A 133 -1.27 15.14 22.02
N VAL A 134 -2.18 14.26 22.45
CA VAL A 134 -2.93 13.37 21.55
C VAL A 134 -4.03 14.17 20.87
N LYS A 135 -3.87 14.44 19.57
CA LYS A 135 -4.86 15.15 18.75
C LYS A 135 -5.17 14.39 17.47
N PRO A 136 -6.41 14.47 16.96
CA PRO A 136 -6.74 13.88 15.66
C PRO A 136 -5.97 14.58 14.55
N LEU A 137 -5.57 13.81 13.53
CA LEU A 137 -4.75 14.28 12.41
C LEU A 137 -5.31 15.55 11.76
N ASN A 138 -6.62 15.62 11.54
CA ASN A 138 -7.27 16.78 10.92
C ASN A 138 -7.16 18.05 11.78
N ALA A 139 -7.17 17.93 13.11
CA ALA A 139 -7.00 19.07 14.00
C ALA A 139 -5.56 19.57 13.98
N VAL A 140 -4.58 18.66 14.02
CA VAL A 140 -3.16 19.01 13.94
C VAL A 140 -2.82 19.61 12.59
N LEU A 141 -3.36 19.06 11.50
CA LEU A 141 -3.19 19.63 10.16
C LEU A 141 -3.80 21.04 10.07
N SER A 142 -4.96 21.26 10.66
CA SER A 142 -5.60 22.59 10.68
C SER A 142 -4.84 23.59 11.55
N ASP A 143 -4.27 23.16 12.68
CA ASP A 143 -3.43 23.97 13.55
C ASP A 143 -2.11 24.31 12.84
N PHE A 144 -1.51 23.34 12.14
CA PHE A 144 -0.32 23.51 11.31
C PHE A 144 -0.57 24.52 10.19
N LEU A 145 -1.68 24.42 9.44
CA LEU A 145 -2.01 25.36 8.37
C LEU A 145 -2.22 26.81 8.84
N LYS A 146 -2.44 27.03 10.14
CA LYS A 146 -2.52 28.37 10.75
C LYS A 146 -1.18 28.92 11.21
N SER A 147 -0.15 28.07 11.34
CA SER A 147 1.21 28.45 11.70
C SER A 147 1.89 29.25 10.59
N ASP A 148 3.03 29.87 10.89
CA ASP A 148 3.79 30.65 9.91
C ASP A 148 4.25 29.79 8.72
N ASP A 149 4.61 28.52 8.97
CA ASP A 149 5.03 27.58 7.93
C ASP A 149 3.84 27.03 7.13
N GLY A 150 2.70 26.80 7.78
CA GLY A 150 1.53 26.22 7.14
C GLY A 150 0.73 27.21 6.27
N ARG A 151 0.80 28.51 6.58
CA ARG A 151 0.12 29.56 5.79
C ARG A 151 0.57 29.64 4.34
N LEU A 152 1.80 29.24 4.05
CA LEU A 152 2.33 29.15 2.68
C LEU A 152 1.55 28.16 1.80
N PHE A 153 0.85 27.21 2.42
CA PHE A 153 0.10 26.17 1.74
C PHE A 153 -1.40 26.45 1.67
N VAL A 154 -1.88 27.51 2.32
CA VAL A 154 -3.29 27.91 2.28
C VAL A 154 -3.51 28.93 1.17
N PRO A 155 -4.57 28.81 0.35
CA PRO A 155 -4.90 29.87 -0.59
C PRO A 155 -5.14 31.20 0.16
N PRO A 156 -4.70 32.35 -0.40
CA PRO A 156 -4.94 33.64 0.22
C PRO A 156 -6.45 33.84 0.42
N SER A 157 -6.88 33.91 1.67
CA SER A 157 -8.29 34.17 2.02
C SER A 157 -8.45 35.66 2.33
N GLY A 158 -9.26 36.35 1.52
CA GLY A 158 -9.72 37.71 1.82
C GLY A 158 -8.75 38.85 1.50
N VAL A 159 -8.24 38.93 0.27
CA VAL A 159 -7.79 40.22 -0.28
C VAL A 159 -9.00 41.11 -0.58
N ASN A 160 -9.62 41.69 0.45
CA ASN A 160 -10.23 43.01 0.31
C ASN A 160 -9.07 44.02 0.36
N GLY A 161 -8.37 44.14 -0.77
CA GLY A 161 -7.28 45.09 -0.92
C GLY A 161 -7.81 46.52 -0.90
N ALA A 162 -7.67 47.20 0.22
CA ALA A 162 -7.61 48.65 0.22
C ALA A 162 -6.21 49.05 -0.29
N GLY A 163 -6.10 49.39 -1.58
CA GLY A 163 -5.04 50.31 -2.03
C GLY A 163 -4.05 49.86 -3.11
N SER A 164 -4.25 48.75 -3.82
CA SER A 164 -3.50 48.49 -5.07
C SER A 164 -4.46 48.13 -6.19
N THR A 165 -4.70 49.08 -7.08
CA THR A 165 -5.29 48.80 -8.39
C THR A 165 -4.24 48.06 -9.22
N GLU A 166 -4.30 46.73 -9.24
CA GLU A 166 -3.66 45.96 -10.31
C GLU A 166 -4.30 46.31 -11.65
N ALA A 167 -3.46 46.33 -12.68
CA ALA A 167 -3.81 46.78 -14.03
C ALA A 167 -5.07 46.09 -14.56
N LYS A 168 -5.93 46.90 -15.18
CA LYS A 168 -7.16 46.50 -15.88
C LYS A 168 -6.91 45.19 -16.67
N PRO A 169 -7.59 44.08 -16.35
CA PRO A 169 -7.51 42.91 -17.19
C PRO A 169 -8.09 43.29 -18.56
N SER A 170 -7.27 43.16 -19.60
CA SER A 170 -7.80 43.02 -20.96
C SER A 170 -8.75 41.82 -20.94
N PRO A 171 -9.96 41.90 -21.50
CA PRO A 171 -10.85 40.75 -21.53
C PRO A 171 -10.15 39.64 -22.32
N ALA A 172 -9.75 38.58 -21.62
CA ALA A 172 -9.51 37.31 -22.27
C ALA A 172 -10.87 36.86 -22.79
N THR A 173 -11.05 36.91 -24.11
CA THR A 173 -12.17 36.27 -24.80
C THR A 173 -11.96 34.77 -24.67
N THR A 174 -12.34 34.20 -23.52
CA THR A 174 -12.48 32.75 -23.39
C THR A 174 -13.91 32.46 -23.79
N THR A 175 -14.09 32.14 -25.07
CA THR A 175 -15.31 31.49 -25.55
C THR A 175 -15.42 30.20 -24.76
N GLU A 176 -16.32 30.15 -23.77
CA GLU A 176 -16.83 28.89 -23.24
C GLU A 176 -17.54 28.20 -24.41
N ASN A 177 -16.79 27.42 -25.18
CA ASN A 177 -17.40 26.41 -26.02
C ASN A 177 -17.99 25.39 -25.05
N LYS A 178 -19.28 25.54 -24.75
CA LYS A 178 -20.05 24.52 -24.05
C LYS A 178 -19.78 23.20 -24.76
N VAL A 179 -19.56 22.13 -24.00
CA VAL A 179 -19.30 20.78 -24.55
C VAL A 179 -20.39 20.35 -25.55
N GLU A 180 -21.58 20.93 -25.41
CA GLU A 180 -22.72 20.86 -26.33
C GLU A 180 -22.39 21.37 -27.76
N ASP A 181 -21.64 22.46 -27.92
CA ASP A 181 -21.27 23.03 -29.24
C ASP A 181 -20.20 22.20 -29.96
N LEU A 182 -19.27 21.59 -29.21
CA LEU A 182 -18.26 20.69 -29.78
C LEU A 182 -18.89 19.39 -30.31
N LEU A 183 -19.98 18.93 -29.68
CA LEU A 183 -20.71 17.75 -30.12
C LEU A 183 -21.46 18.02 -31.44
N PHE A 184 -22.13 19.16 -31.55
CA PHE A 184 -22.86 19.54 -32.77
C PHE A 184 -21.94 19.76 -33.97
N GLN A 185 -20.74 20.33 -33.77
CA GLN A 185 -19.75 20.49 -34.84
C GLN A 185 -19.18 19.16 -35.36
N ALA A 186 -19.04 18.16 -34.50
CA ALA A 186 -18.52 16.84 -34.90
C ALA A 186 -19.51 16.08 -35.82
N PHE A 187 -20.82 16.26 -35.62
CA PHE A 187 -21.85 15.63 -36.43
C PHE A 187 -22.21 16.38 -37.71
N SER A 188 -21.85 17.65 -37.83
CA SER A 188 -22.12 18.45 -39.04
C SER A 188 -21.00 18.38 -40.09
N ASN A 189 -19.88 17.69 -39.78
CA ASN A 189 -18.77 17.44 -40.69
C ASN A 189 -18.68 15.97 -41.18
N ILE A 190 -19.79 15.23 -41.11
CA ILE A 190 -20.04 13.95 -41.81
C ILE A 190 -21.16 14.18 -42.81
#